data_AF-Q98MS0-F1
#
_entry.id   AF-Q98MS0-F1
#
_cell.length_a   1.000
_cell.length_b   1.000
_cell.length_c   1.000
_cell.angle_alpha   90.00
_cell.angle_beta   90.00
_cell.angle_gamma   90.00
#
_symmetry.space_group_name_H-M   'P 1'
#
loop_
_entity.id
_entity.type
_entity.pdbx_description
1 polymer ?
#
loop_
_entity_poly.entity_id
_entity_poly.type
_entity_poly.pdbx_seq_one_letter_code
_entity_poly.pdbx_strand_id
1 'polypeptide(L)'
;MPAPEGNQFWKVRSTHGRSPIFVNPEKLWAACCEYFEWVDANPLYEAKPFAYQGDVKVENIAKMRAMTISGLCIFLDIARVTWAEYAKREDFAYITSQVEEIIRTQKFEGASADLLNANIIARELGLADKSELTGKDGQPLPLAPVVNVTISRS
;
A
#
# COMPACT_ATOMS: atom_id res chain seq x y z
N MET A 1 7.73 -20.34 -21.69
CA MET A 1 8.25 -19.01 -21.30
C MET A 1 8.62 -19.07 -19.83
N PRO A 2 9.86 -18.72 -19.43
CA PRO A 2 10.19 -18.60 -18.02
C PRO A 2 9.35 -17.48 -17.38
N ALA A 3 9.02 -17.61 -16.10
CA ALA A 3 8.28 -16.59 -15.37
C ALA A 3 9.03 -15.24 -15.41
N PRO A 4 8.33 -14.09 -15.48
CA PRO A 4 8.98 -12.78 -15.42
C PRO A 4 9.88 -12.67 -14.17
N GLU A 5 11.15 -12.31 -14.36
CA GLU A 5 12.16 -12.23 -13.29
C GLU A 5 11.79 -11.23 -12.17
N GLY A 6 10.88 -10.28 -12.45
CA GLY A 6 10.43 -9.24 -11.51
C GLY A 6 9.64 -9.71 -10.28
N ASN A 7 9.28 -10.99 -10.17
CA ASN A 7 8.51 -11.48 -9.01
C ASN A 7 9.38 -11.92 -7.82
N GLN A 8 10.71 -12.04 -7.99
CA GLN A 8 11.62 -12.51 -6.94
C GLN A 8 12.18 -11.37 -6.08
N PHE A 9 11.30 -10.54 -5.52
CA PHE A 9 11.70 -9.34 -4.76
C PHE A 9 12.67 -9.65 -3.59
N TRP A 10 12.60 -10.86 -3.02
CA TRP A 10 13.46 -11.31 -1.92
C TRP A 10 14.92 -11.57 -2.31
N LYS A 11 15.27 -11.57 -3.60
CA LYS A 11 16.66 -11.69 -4.07
C LYS A 11 17.33 -10.34 -4.30
N VAL A 12 16.55 -9.27 -4.31
CA VAL A 12 17.02 -7.93 -4.64
C VAL A 12 17.58 -7.27 -3.39
N ARG A 13 18.70 -6.56 -3.56
CA ARG A 13 19.41 -5.85 -2.50
C ARG A 13 19.90 -4.50 -3.01
N SER A 14 19.97 -3.51 -2.12
CA SER A 14 20.68 -2.26 -2.39
C SER A 14 22.14 -2.51 -2.72
N THR A 15 22.75 -1.60 -3.47
CA THR A 15 24.18 -1.59 -3.78
C THR A 15 25.06 -1.54 -2.52
N HIS A 16 24.50 -1.16 -1.37
CA HIS A 16 25.18 -0.96 -0.10
C HIS A 16 25.49 -2.25 0.71
N GLY A 17 25.14 -3.45 0.21
CA GLY A 17 25.67 -4.74 0.73
C GLY A 17 25.13 -5.20 2.10
N ARG A 18 25.77 -6.23 2.69
CA ARG A 18 25.33 -6.91 3.92
C ARG A 18 25.56 -6.03 5.16
N SER A 19 24.48 -5.75 5.90
CA SER A 19 24.44 -4.88 7.09
C SER A 19 24.92 -3.45 6.86
N PRO A 20 24.23 -2.64 6.04
CA PRO A 20 24.49 -1.21 6.00
C PRO A 20 23.98 -0.62 7.32
N ILE A 21 24.86 -0.56 8.32
CA ILE A 21 24.64 0.34 9.45
C ILE A 21 24.88 1.73 8.87
N PHE A 22 23.81 2.34 8.36
CA PHE A 22 23.87 3.69 7.83
C PHE A 22 24.33 4.64 8.94
N VAL A 23 25.54 5.18 8.75
CA VAL A 23 26.14 6.20 9.61
C VAL A 23 25.80 7.62 9.15
N ASN A 24 25.47 7.79 7.87
CA ASN A 24 25.08 9.08 7.29
C ASN A 24 23.60 9.01 6.86
N PRO A 25 22.74 9.94 7.32
CA PRO A 25 21.37 10.10 6.84
C PRO A 25 21.24 10.17 5.30
N GLU A 26 22.13 10.89 4.62
CA GLU A 26 22.11 11.02 3.16
C GLU A 26 22.29 9.68 2.44
N LYS A 27 23.12 8.78 3.01
CA LYS A 27 23.29 7.43 2.46
C LYS A 27 22.05 6.57 2.65
N LEU A 28 21.35 6.74 3.79
CA LEU A 28 20.06 6.07 4.00
C LEU A 28 19.06 6.55 2.95
N TRP A 29 18.98 7.87 2.71
CA TRP A 29 18.10 8.43 1.69
C TRP A 29 18.41 7.89 0.29
N ALA A 30 19.68 7.92 -0.13
CA ALA A 30 20.10 7.39 -1.43
C ALA A 30 19.70 5.90 -1.60
N ALA A 31 19.90 5.07 -0.58
CA ALA A 31 19.49 3.68 -0.62
C ALA A 31 17.96 3.49 -0.63
N CYS A 32 17.19 4.40 -0.02
CA CYS A 32 15.73 4.42 -0.13
C CYS A 32 15.29 4.82 -1.55
N CYS A 33 15.97 5.76 -2.20
CA CYS A 33 15.72 6.11 -3.60
C CYS A 33 15.96 4.92 -4.54
N GLU A 34 17.04 4.16 -4.34
CA GLU A 34 17.30 2.92 -5.09
C GLU A 34 16.11 1.93 -4.97
N TYR A 35 15.50 1.83 -3.77
CA TYR A 35 14.31 1.01 -3.58
C TYR A 35 13.11 1.54 -4.36
N PHE A 36 12.88 2.86 -4.36
CA PHE A 36 11.77 3.47 -5.11
C PHE A 36 11.90 3.24 -6.61
N GLU A 37 13.09 3.49 -7.16
CA GLU A 37 13.42 3.23 -8.56
C GLU A 37 13.27 1.74 -8.91
N TRP A 38 13.70 0.86 -8.01
CA TRP A 38 13.52 -0.57 -8.20
C TRP A 38 12.04 -0.97 -8.25
N VAL A 39 11.20 -0.43 -7.37
CA VAL A 39 9.75 -0.72 -7.37
C VAL A 39 9.11 -0.28 -8.69
N ASP A 40 9.47 0.91 -9.19
CA ASP A 40 8.94 1.44 -10.46
C ASP A 40 9.40 0.61 -11.67
N ALA A 41 10.68 0.25 -11.72
CA ALA A 41 11.26 -0.57 -12.80
C ALA A 41 10.80 -2.04 -12.78
N ASN A 42 10.20 -2.51 -11.68
CA ASN A 42 9.84 -3.93 -11.49
C ASN A 42 8.36 -4.10 -11.15
N PRO A 43 7.43 -3.85 -12.09
CA PRO A 43 6.01 -4.10 -11.88
C PRO A 43 5.73 -5.58 -11.62
N LEU A 44 4.56 -5.88 -11.06
CA LEU A 44 4.01 -7.23 -11.05
C LEU A 44 3.43 -7.54 -12.43
N TYR A 45 3.33 -8.83 -12.78
CA TYR A 45 2.78 -9.24 -14.07
C TYR A 45 1.56 -10.13 -13.88
N GLU A 46 0.49 -9.79 -14.59
CA GLU A 46 -0.72 -10.59 -14.70
C GLU A 46 -0.75 -11.23 -16.09
N ALA A 47 -0.76 -12.56 -16.15
CA ALA A 47 -0.90 -13.30 -17.41
C ALA A 47 -2.37 -13.28 -17.85
N LYS A 48 -2.68 -12.63 -18.98
CA LYS A 48 -4.02 -12.58 -19.57
C LYS A 48 -4.08 -13.30 -20.91
N PRO A 49 -5.04 -14.22 -21.11
CA PRO A 49 -5.29 -14.83 -22.40
C PRO A 49 -6.09 -13.88 -23.30
N PHE A 50 -5.68 -13.80 -24.57
CA PHE A 50 -6.36 -13.09 -25.64
C PHE A 50 -6.64 -14.11 -26.75
N ALA A 51 -7.91 -14.27 -27.13
CA ALA A 51 -8.32 -15.18 -28.19
C ALA A 51 -8.70 -14.38 -29.44
N TYR A 52 -8.13 -14.73 -30.59
CA TYR A 52 -8.49 -14.15 -31.88
C TYR A 52 -8.48 -15.24 -32.97
N GLN A 53 -9.60 -15.38 -33.69
CA GLN A 53 -9.77 -16.36 -34.77
C GLN A 53 -9.45 -17.83 -34.41
N GLY A 54 -9.67 -18.23 -33.15
CA GLY A 54 -9.42 -19.59 -32.68
C GLY A 54 -8.03 -19.81 -32.07
N ASP A 55 -7.12 -18.83 -32.19
CA ASP A 55 -5.81 -18.85 -31.54
C ASP A 55 -5.85 -18.11 -30.20
N VAL A 56 -5.31 -18.73 -29.15
CA VAL A 56 -5.19 -18.12 -27.82
C VAL A 56 -3.73 -17.75 -27.56
N LYS A 57 -3.49 -16.46 -27.34
CA LYS A 57 -2.19 -15.92 -26.93
C LYS A 57 -2.26 -15.45 -25.48
N VAL A 58 -1.32 -15.87 -24.65
CA VAL A 58 -1.19 -15.36 -23.28
C VAL A 58 -0.16 -14.24 -23.29
N GLU A 59 -0.56 -13.05 -22.87
CA GLU A 59 0.31 -11.87 -22.73
C GLU A 59 0.42 -11.46 -21.27
N ASN A 60 1.57 -10.93 -20.88
CA ASN A 60 1.80 -10.44 -19.53
C ASN A 60 1.52 -8.94 -19.46
N ILE A 61 0.57 -8.53 -18.63
CA ILE A 61 0.24 -7.14 -18.41
C ILE A 61 0.89 -6.67 -17.12
N ALA A 62 1.63 -5.57 -17.19
CA ALA A 62 2.24 -4.94 -16.02
C ALA A 62 1.15 -4.38 -15.08
N LYS A 63 1.37 -4.60 -13.78
CA LYS A 63 0.54 -4.12 -12.67
C LYS A 63 1.45 -3.40 -11.68
N MET A 64 0.98 -2.25 -11.19
CA MET A 64 1.71 -1.43 -10.22
C MET A 64 2.07 -2.25 -8.98
N ARG A 65 3.30 -2.08 -8.49
CA ARG A 65 3.75 -2.67 -7.23
C ARG A 65 3.57 -1.65 -6.11
N ALA A 66 2.81 -2.02 -5.08
CA ALA A 66 2.68 -1.20 -3.88
C ALA A 66 4.02 -1.17 -3.12
N MET A 67 4.50 0.02 -2.77
CA MET A 67 5.65 0.18 -1.88
C MET A 67 5.27 -0.21 -0.44
N THR A 68 6.21 -0.79 0.30
CA THR A 68 6.00 -1.12 1.72
C THR A 68 7.28 -0.94 2.52
N ILE A 69 7.17 -0.55 3.80
CA ILE A 69 8.33 -0.47 4.70
C ILE A 69 8.99 -1.84 4.88
N SER A 70 8.21 -2.92 4.86
CA SER A 70 8.76 -4.28 4.92
C SER A 70 9.57 -4.62 3.67
N GLY A 71 9.08 -4.28 2.48
CA GLY A 71 9.81 -4.43 1.22
C GLY A 71 11.08 -3.59 1.18
N LEU A 72 11.01 -2.35 1.65
CA LEU A 72 12.18 -1.48 1.82
C LEU A 72 13.21 -2.12 2.76
N CYS A 73 12.81 -2.60 3.93
CA CYS A 73 13.74 -3.23 4.88
C CYS A 73 14.42 -4.47 4.29
N ILE A 74 13.68 -5.30 3.53
CA ILE A 74 14.24 -6.46 2.81
C ILE A 74 15.26 -5.98 1.77
N PHE A 75 14.92 -4.96 0.99
CA PHE A 75 15.80 -4.40 -0.03
C PHE A 75 17.10 -3.81 0.57
N LEU A 76 16.98 -3.11 1.70
CA LEU A 76 18.11 -2.53 2.44
C LEU A 76 18.90 -3.58 3.23
N ASP A 77 18.44 -4.83 3.31
CA ASP A 77 19.02 -5.89 4.16
C ASP A 77 19.10 -5.50 5.65
N ILE A 78 18.03 -4.88 6.17
CA ILE A 78 17.91 -4.51 7.58
C ILE A 78 16.66 -5.13 8.21
N ALA A 79 16.70 -5.31 9.53
CA ALA A 79 15.51 -5.73 10.27
C ALA A 79 14.55 -4.53 10.44
N ARG A 80 13.25 -4.82 10.58
CA ARG A 80 12.22 -3.81 10.90
C ARG A 80 12.55 -3.00 12.17
N VAL A 81 13.18 -3.64 13.15
CA VAL A 81 13.63 -2.98 14.38
C VAL A 81 14.71 -1.93 14.10
N THR A 82 15.63 -2.20 13.16
CA THR A 82 16.67 -1.25 12.77
C THR A 82 16.08 0.01 12.14
N TRP A 83 15.08 -0.13 11.28
CA TRP A 83 14.33 1.00 10.74
C TRP A 83 13.68 1.83 11.86
N ALA A 84 13.02 1.16 12.81
CA ALA A 84 12.40 1.83 13.94
C ALA A 84 13.42 2.56 14.84
N GLU A 85 14.63 2.05 14.99
CA GLU A 85 15.71 2.75 15.69
C GLU A 85 16.24 3.97 14.91
N TYR A 86 16.32 3.91 13.58
CA TYR A 86 16.65 5.09 12.78
C TYR A 86 15.61 6.21 12.97
N ALA A 87 14.32 5.87 12.99
CA ALA A 87 13.27 6.86 13.19
C ALA A 87 13.32 7.59 14.54
N LYS A 88 14.02 7.03 15.54
CA LYS A 88 14.22 7.66 16.86
C LYS A 88 15.41 8.60 16.93
N ARG A 89 16.34 8.52 15.97
CA ARG A 89 17.55 9.35 15.96
C ARG A 89 17.28 10.65 15.23
N GLU A 90 17.59 11.79 15.85
CA GLU A 90 17.28 13.12 15.33
C GLU A 90 17.79 13.32 13.88
N ASP A 91 19.03 12.93 13.61
CA ASP A 91 19.66 13.04 12.28
C ASP A 91 18.94 12.22 11.19
N PHE A 92 18.20 11.18 11.57
CA PHE A 92 17.55 10.23 10.65
C PHE A 92 16.03 10.39 10.61
N ALA A 93 15.43 10.98 11.66
CA ALA A 93 13.99 11.08 11.85
C ALA A 93 13.30 11.78 10.66
N TYR A 94 13.90 12.86 10.16
CA TYR A 94 13.40 13.56 8.97
C TYR A 94 13.35 12.63 7.76
N ILE A 95 14.42 11.89 7.49
CA ILE A 95 14.53 11.01 6.33
C ILE A 95 13.56 9.83 6.44
N THR A 96 13.49 9.18 7.60
CA THR A 96 12.56 8.07 7.81
C THR A 96 11.10 8.52 7.67
N SER A 97 10.76 9.72 8.18
CA SER A 97 9.41 10.28 8.03
C SER A 97 9.08 10.60 6.58
N GLN A 98 10.01 11.20 5.83
CA GLN A 98 9.83 11.48 4.40
C GLN A 98 9.65 10.19 3.59
N VAL A 99 10.45 9.16 3.87
CA VAL A 99 10.32 7.85 3.21
C VAL A 99 8.97 7.19 3.51
N GLU A 100 8.52 7.24 4.77
CA GLU A 100 7.20 6.73 5.15
C GLU A 100 6.08 7.46 4.43
N GLU A 101 6.15 8.80 4.32
CA GLU A 101 5.13 9.59 3.62
C GLU A 101 5.12 9.32 2.10
N ILE A 102 6.29 9.14 1.49
CA ILE A 102 6.40 8.76 0.06
C ILE A 102 5.73 7.41 -0.17
N ILE A 103 6.02 6.41 0.67
CA ILE A 103 5.40 5.08 0.57
C ILE A 103 3.89 5.16 0.78
N ARG A 104 3.44 6.00 1.72
CA ARG A 104 2.02 6.24 1.98
C ARG A 104 1.33 6.87 0.76
N THR A 105 1.93 7.91 0.21
CA THR A 105 1.44 8.68 -0.94
C THR A 105 1.38 7.83 -2.20
N GLN A 106 2.44 7.09 -2.52
CA GLN A 106 2.47 6.20 -3.69
C GLN A 106 1.32 5.18 -3.69
N LYS A 107 1.02 4.61 -2.52
CA LYS A 107 -0.10 3.67 -2.38
C LYS A 107 -1.44 4.36 -2.51
N PHE A 108 -1.60 5.53 -1.88
CA PHE A 108 -2.82 6.32 -1.94
C PHE A 108 -3.15 6.70 -3.39
N GLU A 109 -2.20 7.32 -4.10
CA GLU A 109 -2.36 7.71 -5.50
C GLU A 109 -2.60 6.50 -6.40
N GLY A 110 -1.85 5.41 -6.21
CA GLY A 110 -2.05 4.16 -6.94
C GLY A 110 -3.44 3.56 -6.75
N ALA A 111 -4.01 3.64 -5.55
CA ALA A 111 -5.37 3.22 -5.28
C ALA A 111 -6.40 4.18 -5.88
N SER A 112 -6.17 5.49 -5.81
CA SER A 112 -7.04 6.51 -6.42
C SER A 112 -7.09 6.43 -7.94
N ALA A 113 -6.04 5.90 -8.58
CA ALA A 113 -5.95 5.69 -10.02
C ALA A 113 -6.37 4.28 -10.48
N ASP A 114 -7.00 3.46 -9.62
CA ASP A 114 -7.38 2.07 -9.90
C ASP A 114 -6.21 1.13 -10.29
N LEU A 115 -4.97 1.53 -9.99
CA LEU A 115 -3.77 0.73 -10.25
C LEU A 115 -3.49 -0.27 -9.12
N LEU A 116 -3.91 0.07 -7.90
CA LEU A 116 -3.86 -0.76 -6.71
C LEU A 116 -5.29 -1.04 -6.18
N ASN A 117 -5.47 -2.16 -5.50
CA ASN A 117 -6.76 -2.50 -4.93
C ASN A 117 -7.15 -1.53 -3.80
N ALA A 118 -8.13 -0.66 -4.05
CA ALA A 118 -8.55 0.38 -3.11
C ALA A 118 -8.94 -0.14 -1.73
N ASN A 119 -9.64 -1.28 -1.64
CA ASN A 119 -10.07 -1.86 -0.36
C ASN A 119 -8.89 -2.36 0.49
N ILE A 120 -7.87 -2.96 -0.14
CA ILE A 120 -6.66 -3.40 0.57
C ILE A 120 -5.87 -2.18 1.06
N ILE A 121 -5.67 -1.18 0.19
CA ILE A 121 -4.91 0.02 0.53
C ILE A 121 -5.63 0.86 1.60
N ALA A 122 -6.95 1.03 1.51
CA ALA A 122 -7.73 1.75 2.53
C ALA A 122 -7.55 1.12 3.92
N ARG A 123 -7.60 -0.21 4.03
CA ARG A 123 -7.38 -0.94 5.29
C ARG A 123 -5.95 -0.79 5.80
N GLU A 124 -4.95 -0.86 4.92
CA GLU A 124 -3.55 -0.70 5.31
C GLU A 124 -3.23 0.72 5.78
N LEU A 125 -3.80 1.73 5.11
CA LEU A 125 -3.62 3.15 5.45
C LEU A 125 -4.49 3.61 6.63
N GLY A 126 -5.38 2.75 7.14
CA GLY A 126 -6.31 3.11 8.22
C GLY A 126 -7.40 4.10 7.79
N LEU A 127 -7.73 4.15 6.50
CA LEU A 127 -8.87 4.92 6.00
C LEU A 127 -10.15 4.22 6.43
N ALA A 128 -11.01 4.94 7.16
CA ALA A 128 -12.27 4.41 7.67
C ALA A 128 -13.45 5.19 7.08
N ASP A 129 -14.49 4.45 6.68
CA ASP A 129 -15.76 5.05 6.30
C ASP A 129 -16.43 5.65 7.54
N LYS A 130 -16.84 6.91 7.43
CA LYS A 130 -17.71 7.54 8.43
C LYS A 130 -19.15 7.31 8.03
N SER A 131 -19.86 6.49 8.79
CA SER A 131 -21.31 6.34 8.69
C SER A 131 -21.99 7.17 9.78
N GLU A 132 -22.76 8.19 9.39
CA GLU A 132 -23.69 8.85 10.30
C GLU A 132 -25.03 8.10 10.27
N LEU A 133 -25.41 7.49 11.40
CA LEU A 133 -26.73 6.85 11.60
C LEU A 133 -27.72 7.80 12.33
N THR A 134 -27.45 9.10 12.26
CA THR A 134 -28.22 10.15 12.91
C THR A 134 -29.02 10.95 11.87
N GLY A 135 -30.11 11.59 12.33
CA GLY A 135 -30.75 12.67 11.58
C GLY A 135 -29.80 13.86 11.39
N LYS A 136 -30.26 14.85 10.62
CA LYS A 136 -29.53 16.08 10.32
C LYS A 136 -28.81 16.64 11.58
N ASP A 137 -27.52 16.95 11.46
CA ASP A 137 -26.69 17.52 12.53
C ASP A 137 -26.55 16.64 13.80
N GLY A 138 -26.56 15.30 13.66
CA GLY A 138 -26.38 14.38 14.79
C GLY A 138 -27.66 14.14 15.61
N GLN A 139 -28.81 14.61 15.14
CA GLN A 139 -30.08 14.48 15.86
C GLN A 139 -30.57 13.02 15.86
N PRO A 140 -31.34 12.59 16.89
CA PRO A 140 -31.98 11.28 16.87
C PRO A 140 -32.86 11.11 15.62
N LEU A 141 -32.87 9.91 15.03
CA LEU A 141 -33.81 9.57 13.96
C LEU A 141 -35.24 9.74 14.50
N PRO A 142 -36.17 10.34 13.72
CA PRO A 142 -37.55 10.46 14.15
C PRO A 142 -38.11 9.07 14.45
N LEU A 143 -38.58 8.87 15.69
CA LEU A 143 -39.26 7.65 16.08
C LEU A 143 -40.46 7.46 15.14
N ALA A 144 -40.52 6.32 14.45
CA ALA A 144 -41.69 5.98 13.65
C ALA A 144 -42.92 5.97 14.59
N PRO A 145 -44.03 6.63 14.21
CA PRO A 145 -45.22 6.66 15.06
C PRO A 145 -45.73 5.22 15.26
N VAL A 146 -45.67 4.74 16.51
CA VAL A 146 -46.27 3.47 16.90
C VAL A 146 -47.78 3.70 16.99
N VAL A 147 -48.52 3.22 15.99
CA VAL A 147 -49.99 3.24 16.02
C VAL A 147 -50.47 2.03 16.82
N ASN A 148 -50.81 2.24 18.09
CA ASN A 148 -51.50 1.23 18.90
C ASN A 148 -52.98 1.18 18.48
N VAL A 149 -53.35 0.15 17.71
CA VAL A 149 -54.74 -0.10 17.34
C VAL A 149 -55.41 -0.93 18.43
N THR A 150 -56.23 -0.30 19.27
CA THR A 150 -57.10 -1.01 20.21
C THR A 150 -58.41 -1.35 19.51
N ILE A 151 -58.66 -2.63 19.27
CA ILE A 151 -59.94 -3.12 18.70
C ILE A 151 -60.92 -3.36 19.86
N SER A 152 -61.90 -2.49 20.05
CA SER A 152 -63.05 -2.77 20.93
C SER A 152 -64.09 -3.58 20.15
N ARG A 153 -64.40 -4.80 20.62
CA ARG A 153 -65.55 -5.57 20.11
C ARG A 153 -66.82 -5.10 20.83
N SER A 154 -67.87 -4.86 20.06
CA SER A 154 -69.24 -4.53 20.48
C SER A 154 -69.91 -5.67 21.25
#